data_AF-A0A9E1II10-F1
#
_entry.id   AF-A0A9E1II10-F1
#
_cell.length_a   1.000
_cell.length_b   1.000
_cell.length_c   1.000
_cell.angle_alpha   90.00
_cell.angle_beta   90.00
_cell.angle_gamma   90.00
#
_symmetry.space_group_name_H-M   'P 1'
#
loop_
_entity.id
_entity.type
_entity.pdbx_description
1 polymer ?
#
loop_
_entity_poly.entity_id
_entity_poly.type
_entity_poly.pdbx_seq_one_letter_code
_entity_poly.pdbx_strand_id
1 'polypeptide(L)'
;MPDLKETEKDMWQEVFDSVDLRHCFNCSTCITGCPASHADPPLLIRNLARMVILGLEDDLLDDDTPWSCVTCSRCEEMCPMDVKPFELCLAVRQWQSANDETRIPPSIIEIYHRGYTQAVEKNTDQRKALGLPEKLPVLGDDGESLAQFQEMLMKTEVISDNDYMFQGE
;
A
#
# COMPACT_ATOMS: atom_id res chain seq x y z
N MET A 1 3.57 -26.81 6.37
CA MET A 1 2.97 -27.12 5.04
C MET A 1 1.57 -26.57 5.14
N PRO A 2 1.15 -25.66 4.24
CA PRO A 2 -0.14 -24.95 4.38
C PRO A 2 -1.32 -25.94 4.46
N ASP A 3 -2.33 -25.65 5.29
CA ASP A 3 -3.54 -26.49 5.36
C ASP A 3 -4.46 -26.17 4.17
N LEU A 4 -4.45 -27.05 3.17
CA LEU A 4 -5.26 -26.87 1.96
C LEU A 4 -6.77 -26.99 2.21
N LYS A 5 -7.21 -27.40 3.40
CA LYS A 5 -8.64 -27.56 3.72
C LYS A 5 -9.34 -26.23 4.02
N GLU A 6 -8.59 -25.20 4.39
CA GLU A 6 -9.11 -23.89 4.79
C GLU A 6 -9.07 -22.87 3.64
N THR A 7 -8.85 -23.35 2.41
CA THR A 7 -8.63 -22.50 1.23
C THR A 7 -9.90 -21.88 0.66
N GLU A 8 -9.94 -20.55 0.57
CA GLU A 8 -10.96 -19.83 -0.18
C GLU A 8 -10.58 -19.69 -1.67
N LYS A 9 -11.26 -20.44 -2.54
CA LYS A 9 -10.84 -20.62 -3.95
C LYS A 9 -10.97 -19.37 -4.82
N ASP A 10 -11.73 -18.39 -4.37
CA ASP A 10 -12.02 -17.16 -5.12
C ASP A 10 -11.47 -15.90 -4.44
N MET A 11 -10.66 -16.05 -3.39
CA MET A 11 -9.94 -14.96 -2.71
C MET A 11 -9.20 -14.03 -3.69
N TRP A 12 -8.70 -14.58 -4.79
CA TRP A 12 -8.02 -13.80 -5.83
C TRP A 12 -8.90 -12.70 -6.43
N GLN A 13 -10.23 -12.86 -6.48
CA GLN A 13 -11.15 -11.84 -6.96
C GLN A 13 -11.39 -10.74 -5.93
N GLU A 14 -11.35 -11.09 -4.65
CA GLU A 14 -11.44 -10.11 -3.55
C GLU A 14 -10.16 -9.28 -3.47
N VAL A 15 -9.01 -9.96 -3.49
CA VAL A 15 -7.71 -9.30 -3.36
C VAL A 15 -7.37 -8.52 -4.62
N PHE A 16 -7.58 -9.07 -5.82
CA PHE A 16 -7.05 -8.50 -7.05
C PHE A 16 -7.92 -8.78 -8.28
N ASP A 17 -8.78 -7.83 -8.63
CA ASP A 17 -9.76 -7.95 -9.72
C ASP A 17 -9.31 -7.35 -11.07
N SER A 18 -8.18 -6.64 -11.14
CA SER A 18 -7.75 -5.95 -12.37
C SER A 18 -7.56 -6.88 -13.57
N VAL A 19 -6.99 -8.07 -13.34
CA VAL A 19 -6.80 -9.12 -14.37
C VAL A 19 -6.91 -10.50 -13.74
N ASP A 20 -7.17 -11.52 -14.55
CA ASP A 20 -7.21 -12.90 -14.07
C ASP A 20 -5.81 -13.39 -13.65
N LEU A 21 -5.56 -13.34 -12.35
CA LEU A 21 -4.29 -13.73 -11.72
C LEU A 21 -3.93 -15.20 -12.00
N ARG A 22 -4.91 -16.05 -12.30
CA ARG A 22 -4.70 -17.48 -12.56
C ARG A 22 -3.93 -17.74 -13.85
N HIS A 23 -3.80 -16.75 -14.74
CA HIS A 23 -2.87 -16.80 -15.87
C HIS A 23 -1.39 -16.84 -15.43
N CYS A 24 -1.08 -16.52 -14.18
CA CYS A 24 0.26 -16.66 -13.64
C CYS A 24 0.68 -18.15 -13.68
N PHE A 25 1.72 -18.42 -14.46
CA PHE A 25 2.32 -19.75 -14.65
C PHE A 25 3.62 -19.99 -13.83
N ASN A 26 3.90 -19.16 -12.82
CA ASN A 26 4.98 -19.39 -11.84
C ASN A 26 6.43 -19.27 -12.37
N CYS A 27 6.68 -18.49 -13.42
CA CYS A 27 8.02 -18.41 -14.06
C CYS A 27 9.12 -17.71 -13.25
N SER A 28 8.79 -16.98 -12.18
CA SER A 28 9.72 -16.20 -11.34
C SER A 28 10.36 -14.97 -11.98
N THR A 29 9.95 -14.56 -13.18
CA THR A 29 10.48 -13.33 -13.81
C THR A 29 10.33 -12.10 -12.91
N CYS A 30 9.21 -12.00 -12.20
CA CYS A 30 8.95 -10.91 -11.23
C CYS A 30 9.94 -10.87 -10.06
N ILE A 31 10.57 -12.00 -9.70
CA ILE A 31 11.57 -12.09 -8.61
C ILE A 31 12.96 -11.73 -9.13
N THR A 32 13.32 -12.20 -10.33
CA THR A 32 14.68 -12.04 -10.88
C THR A 32 15.10 -10.57 -11.03
N GLY A 33 14.19 -9.69 -11.43
CA GLY A 33 14.48 -8.25 -11.49
C GLY A 33 14.03 -7.47 -10.26
N CYS A 34 13.50 -8.11 -9.22
CA CYS A 34 13.09 -7.42 -8.01
C CYS A 34 14.32 -7.04 -7.17
N PRO A 35 14.52 -5.76 -6.82
CA PRO A 35 15.56 -5.41 -5.85
C PRO A 35 15.23 -5.96 -4.45
N ALA A 36 13.95 -5.97 -4.08
CA ALA A 36 13.49 -6.45 -2.78
C ALA A 36 13.53 -7.98 -2.61
N SER A 37 13.77 -8.75 -3.67
CA SER A 37 14.04 -10.19 -3.53
C SER A 37 15.40 -10.49 -2.89
N HIS A 38 16.25 -9.48 -2.73
CA HIS A 38 17.53 -9.55 -2.03
C HIS A 38 17.45 -8.99 -0.59
N ALA A 39 16.26 -8.61 -0.12
CA ALA A 39 16.02 -8.20 1.26
C ALA A 39 15.99 -9.42 2.20
N ASP A 40 15.91 -9.16 3.50
CA ASP A 40 15.78 -10.18 4.55
C ASP A 40 14.57 -9.83 5.46
N PRO A 41 13.44 -10.57 5.39
CA PRO A 41 13.15 -11.66 4.44
C PRO A 41 12.97 -11.18 2.99
N PRO A 42 13.18 -12.05 1.98
CA PRO A 42 13.12 -11.67 0.57
C PRO A 42 11.66 -11.55 0.09
N LEU A 43 11.35 -10.48 -0.65
CA LEU A 43 10.06 -10.36 -1.32
C LEU A 43 9.97 -11.29 -2.53
N LEU A 44 9.09 -12.28 -2.40
CA LEU A 44 8.78 -13.25 -3.44
C LEU A 44 7.36 -13.01 -3.97
N ILE A 45 7.18 -12.00 -4.85
CA ILE A 45 5.87 -11.65 -5.44
C ILE A 45 5.18 -12.86 -6.08
N ARG A 46 5.96 -13.77 -6.66
CA ARG A 46 5.45 -15.05 -7.20
C ARG A 46 4.74 -15.89 -6.13
N ASN A 47 5.26 -15.93 -4.90
CA ASN A 47 4.63 -16.64 -3.79
C ASN A 47 3.36 -15.91 -3.33
N LEU A 48 3.37 -14.58 -3.27
CA LEU A 48 2.13 -13.80 -2.98
C LEU A 48 1.01 -14.17 -3.96
N ALA A 49 1.31 -14.21 -5.27
CA ALA A 49 0.34 -14.64 -6.27
C ALA A 49 -0.19 -16.05 -6.03
N ARG A 50 0.63 -16.96 -5.49
CA ARG A 50 0.19 -18.33 -5.17
C ARG A 50 -0.67 -18.37 -3.92
N MET A 51 -0.32 -17.63 -2.88
CA MET A 51 -1.11 -17.54 -1.66
C MET A 51 -2.51 -17.00 -1.97
N VAL A 52 -2.58 -15.94 -2.78
CA VAL A 52 -3.85 -15.35 -3.24
C VAL A 52 -4.67 -16.33 -4.11
N ILE A 53 -4.05 -16.99 -5.09
CA ILE A 53 -4.76 -18.00 -5.94
C ILE A 53 -5.26 -19.19 -5.10
N LEU A 54 -4.49 -19.58 -4.08
CA LEU A 54 -4.80 -20.73 -3.24
C LEU A 54 -5.71 -20.39 -2.07
N GLY A 55 -6.05 -19.12 -1.81
CA GLY A 55 -6.86 -18.76 -0.65
C GLY A 55 -6.17 -18.97 0.69
N LEU A 56 -4.85 -18.71 0.77
CA LEU A 56 -4.06 -18.86 2.00
C LEU A 56 -4.06 -17.56 2.79
N GLU A 57 -5.19 -17.22 3.42
CA GLU A 57 -5.41 -15.95 4.12
C GLU A 57 -4.42 -15.73 5.27
N ASP A 58 -4.30 -16.69 6.19
CA ASP A 58 -3.41 -16.57 7.36
C ASP A 58 -1.94 -16.38 6.93
N ASP A 59 -1.46 -17.19 5.98
CA ASP A 59 -0.10 -17.08 5.45
C ASP A 59 0.11 -15.73 4.73
N LEU A 60 -0.91 -15.22 4.03
CA LEU A 60 -0.83 -13.91 3.36
C LEU A 60 -0.86 -12.77 4.36
N LEU A 61 -1.66 -12.86 5.43
CA LEU A 61 -1.76 -11.85 6.48
C LEU A 61 -0.48 -11.78 7.31
N ASP A 62 0.19 -12.91 7.55
CA ASP A 62 1.45 -12.99 8.30
C ASP A 62 2.70 -12.58 7.48
N ASP A 63 2.62 -12.51 6.15
CA ASP A 63 3.76 -12.16 5.30
C ASP A 63 4.01 -10.64 5.25
N ASP A 64 5.09 -10.17 5.89
CA ASP A 64 5.50 -8.75 5.87
C ASP A 64 6.27 -8.34 4.60
N THR A 65 6.73 -9.29 3.80
CA THR A 65 7.57 -9.00 2.64
C THR A 65 6.92 -8.08 1.59
N PRO A 66 5.58 -8.05 1.36
CA PRO A 66 4.96 -7.10 0.43
C PRO A 66 5.35 -5.66 0.74
N TRP A 67 5.55 -5.29 2.01
CA TRP A 67 5.91 -3.94 2.45
C TRP A 67 7.35 -3.53 2.11
N SER A 68 8.21 -4.47 1.74
CA SER A 68 9.55 -4.18 1.21
C SER A 68 9.57 -3.77 -0.27
N CYS A 69 8.44 -3.90 -0.99
CA CYS A 69 8.35 -3.45 -2.38
C CYS A 69 8.57 -1.93 -2.50
N VAL A 70 9.53 -1.54 -3.34
CA VAL A 70 9.93 -0.15 -3.60
C VAL A 70 9.17 0.49 -4.77
N THR A 71 8.07 -0.13 -5.20
CA THR A 71 7.15 0.40 -6.22
C THR A 71 7.83 0.83 -7.53
N CYS A 72 8.83 0.07 -7.98
CA CYS A 72 9.62 0.40 -9.18
C CYS A 72 9.01 -0.11 -10.49
N SER A 73 7.90 -0.86 -10.43
CA SER A 73 7.17 -1.46 -11.55
C SER A 73 7.99 -2.36 -12.49
N ARG A 74 9.21 -2.75 -12.13
CA ARG A 74 10.04 -3.62 -12.98
C ARG A 74 9.43 -5.00 -13.20
N CYS A 75 8.77 -5.57 -12.18
CA CYS A 75 8.09 -6.86 -12.31
C CYS A 75 6.95 -6.81 -13.34
N GLU A 76 6.30 -5.65 -13.47
CA GLU A 76 5.21 -5.36 -14.39
C GLU A 76 5.68 -5.52 -15.84
N GLU A 77 6.69 -4.73 -16.21
CA GLU A 77 7.27 -4.67 -17.55
C GLU A 77 7.84 -6.01 -18.07
N MET A 78 8.26 -6.88 -17.15
CA MET A 78 8.88 -8.15 -17.50
C MET A 78 7.89 -9.32 -17.48
N CYS A 79 6.65 -9.12 -17.05
CA CYS A 79 5.70 -10.21 -16.88
C CYS A 79 5.23 -10.73 -18.24
N PRO A 80 5.56 -11.97 -18.65
CA PRO A 80 5.19 -12.48 -19.97
C PRO A 80 3.69 -12.81 -20.08
N MET A 81 2.98 -12.88 -18.95
CA MET A 81 1.54 -13.18 -18.88
C MET A 81 0.70 -11.93 -18.57
N ASP A 82 1.34 -10.76 -18.39
CA ASP A 82 0.68 -9.49 -18.07
C ASP A 82 -0.26 -9.53 -16.84
N VAL A 83 0.05 -10.39 -15.85
CA VAL A 83 -0.76 -10.57 -14.62
C VAL A 83 -0.57 -9.49 -13.56
N LYS A 84 -0.10 -8.32 -13.96
CA LYS A 84 0.10 -7.14 -13.12
C LYS A 84 0.75 -7.36 -11.74
N PRO A 85 1.94 -8.00 -11.66
CA PRO A 85 2.56 -8.36 -10.37
C PRO A 85 2.88 -7.15 -9.47
N PHE A 86 3.04 -5.94 -10.02
CA PHE A 86 3.20 -4.74 -9.20
C PHE A 86 1.88 -4.38 -8.51
N GLU A 87 0.79 -4.32 -9.28
CA GLU A 87 -0.54 -4.01 -8.77
C GLU A 87 -1.01 -5.04 -7.75
N LEU A 88 -0.78 -6.34 -8.02
CA LEU A 88 -1.02 -7.41 -7.06
C LEU A 88 -0.34 -7.14 -5.72
N CYS A 89 0.91 -6.69 -5.73
CA CYS A 89 1.65 -6.42 -4.49
C CYS A 89 1.04 -5.27 -3.69
N LEU A 90 0.52 -4.23 -4.37
CA LEU A 90 -0.21 -3.14 -3.71
C LEU A 90 -1.56 -3.62 -3.18
N ALA A 91 -2.26 -4.44 -3.95
CA ALA A 91 -3.56 -5.00 -3.60
C ALA A 91 -3.45 -5.90 -2.35
N VAL A 92 -2.39 -6.70 -2.24
CA VAL A 92 -2.08 -7.46 -1.02
C VAL A 92 -1.87 -6.54 0.19
N ARG A 93 -1.17 -5.40 0.06
CA ARG A 93 -1.00 -4.44 1.17
C ARG A 93 -2.32 -3.82 1.60
N GLN A 94 -3.19 -3.50 0.63
CA GLN A 94 -4.53 -2.97 0.89
C GLN A 94 -5.38 -4.01 1.62
N TRP A 95 -5.42 -5.24 1.11
CA TRP A 95 -6.13 -6.35 1.74
C TRP A 95 -5.61 -6.62 3.16
N GLN A 96 -4.30 -6.63 3.36
CA GLN A 96 -3.67 -6.76 4.67
C GLN A 96 -4.07 -5.62 5.63
N SER A 97 -4.12 -4.38 5.15
CA SER A 97 -4.51 -3.22 5.98
C SER A 97 -6.01 -3.21 6.32
N ALA A 98 -6.84 -3.80 5.47
CA ALA A 98 -8.28 -3.96 5.72
C ALA A 98 -8.57 -5.09 6.73
N ASN A 99 -7.73 -6.12 6.77
CA ASN A 99 -7.89 -7.28 7.66
C ASN A 99 -7.07 -7.19 8.96
N ASP A 100 -6.09 -6.29 9.02
CA ASP A 100 -5.27 -6.03 10.21
C ASP A 100 -4.96 -4.53 10.32
N GLU A 101 -5.64 -3.85 11.25
CA GLU A 101 -5.48 -2.43 11.52
C GLU A 101 -4.05 -2.02 11.90
N THR A 102 -3.24 -2.96 12.43
CA THR A 102 -1.84 -2.69 12.80
C THR A 102 -0.95 -2.46 11.58
N ARG A 103 -1.42 -2.85 10.38
CA ARG A 103 -0.74 -2.64 9.10
C ARG A 103 -1.07 -1.29 8.46
N ILE A 104 -2.03 -0.54 9.00
CA ILE A 104 -2.34 0.82 8.53
C ILE A 104 -1.18 1.76 8.89
N PRO A 105 -0.54 2.43 7.91
CA PRO A 105 0.62 3.28 8.20
C PRO A 105 0.24 4.49 9.07
N PRO A 106 0.96 4.75 10.19
CA PRO A 106 0.61 5.84 11.13
C PRO A 106 0.70 7.23 10.49
N SER A 107 1.42 7.37 9.37
CA SER A 107 1.46 8.59 8.58
C SER A 107 0.09 9.08 8.11
N ILE A 108 -0.91 8.19 8.04
CA ILE A 108 -2.27 8.58 7.66
C ILE A 108 -2.92 9.53 8.66
N ILE A 109 -2.56 9.40 9.95
CA ILE A 109 -3.03 10.27 11.04
C ILE A 109 -2.51 11.70 10.79
N GLU A 110 -1.22 11.84 10.52
CA GLU A 110 -0.60 13.14 10.20
C GLU A 110 -1.19 13.76 8.94
N ILE A 111 -1.42 12.97 7.89
CA ILE A 111 -2.08 13.42 6.66
C ILE A 111 -3.50 13.90 6.94
N TYR A 112 -4.27 13.17 7.77
CA TYR A 112 -5.64 13.53 8.11
C TYR A 112 -5.71 14.87 8.87
N HIS A 113 -4.85 15.07 9.87
CA HIS A 113 -4.89 16.29 10.70
C HIS A 113 -4.21 17.50 10.05
N ARG A 114 -3.11 17.31 9.31
CA ARG A 114 -2.28 18.41 8.80
C ARG A 114 -2.37 18.59 7.29
N GLY A 115 -2.83 17.58 6.56
CA GLY A 115 -2.82 17.56 5.09
C GLY A 115 -1.45 17.25 4.47
N TYR A 116 -0.43 16.92 5.27
CA TYR A 116 0.91 16.57 4.79
C TYR A 116 1.66 15.69 5.81
N THR A 117 2.59 14.86 5.31
CA THR A 117 3.42 13.99 6.17
C THR A 117 4.67 14.67 6.73
N GLN A 118 5.24 15.63 5.99
CA GLN A 118 6.50 16.26 6.34
C GLN A 118 6.28 17.70 6.79
N ALA A 119 6.91 18.10 7.90
CA ALA A 119 6.76 19.45 8.43
C ALA A 119 7.22 20.52 7.44
N VAL A 120 6.34 21.47 7.13
CA VAL A 120 6.57 22.51 6.09
C VAL A 120 7.07 23.85 6.64
N GLU A 121 7.13 24.03 7.96
CA GLU A 121 7.39 25.32 8.60
C GLU A 121 8.85 25.57 8.99
N LYS A 122 9.75 24.60 8.81
CA LYS A 122 11.13 24.68 9.35
C LYS A 122 12.11 25.54 8.53
N ASN A 123 11.94 25.62 7.22
CA ASN A 123 12.94 26.20 6.31
C ASN A 123 12.61 27.64 5.86
N THR A 124 11.88 28.40 6.67
CA THR A 124 11.40 29.77 6.34
C THR A 124 12.54 30.74 6.05
N ASP A 125 13.62 30.71 6.83
CA ASP A 125 14.80 31.57 6.61
C ASP A 125 15.47 31.30 5.25
N GLN A 126 15.60 30.02 4.88
CA GLN A 126 16.17 29.63 3.59
C GLN A 126 15.26 30.05 2.44
N ARG A 127 13.93 29.94 2.60
CA ARG A 127 12.96 30.39 1.61
C ARG A 127 13.05 31.91 1.40
N LYS A 128 13.13 32.67 2.49
CA LYS A 128 13.29 34.12 2.47
C LYS A 128 14.60 34.55 1.81
N ALA A 129 15.71 33.88 2.12
CA ALA A 129 17.01 34.12 1.47
C ALA A 129 16.98 33.90 -0.05
N LEU A 130 16.12 32.98 -0.52
CA LEU A 130 15.89 32.68 -1.94
C LEU A 130 14.78 33.54 -2.56
N GLY A 131 14.18 34.48 -1.83
CA GLY A 131 13.07 35.31 -2.31
C GLY A 131 11.74 34.56 -2.51
N LEU A 132 11.58 33.39 -1.88
CA LEU A 132 10.36 32.58 -1.94
C LEU A 132 9.37 32.99 -0.82
N PRO A 133 8.06 32.73 -0.99
CA PRO A 133 7.06 32.95 0.06
C PRO A 133 7.44 32.22 1.35
N GLU A 134 7.35 32.88 2.49
CA GLU A 134 7.77 32.31 3.78
C GLU A 134 6.93 31.07 4.14
N LYS A 135 5.61 31.17 4.00
CA LYS A 135 4.67 30.05 4.10
C LYS A 135 4.54 29.30 2.77
N LEU A 136 4.57 27.98 2.82
CA LEU A 136 4.30 27.11 1.66
C LEU A 136 2.79 26.98 1.48
N PRO A 137 2.22 27.21 0.28
CA PRO A 137 0.80 27.00 0.04
C PRO A 137 0.50 25.50 0.05
N VAL A 138 0.05 25.00 1.20
CA VAL A 138 -0.30 23.59 1.40
C VAL A 138 -1.76 23.44 1.80
N LEU A 139 -2.28 22.22 1.70
CA LEU A 139 -3.67 21.89 2.05
C LEU A 139 -4.04 22.24 3.51
N GLY A 140 -3.08 22.22 4.43
CA GLY A 140 -3.32 22.61 5.82
C GLY A 140 -3.45 24.13 6.03
N ASP A 141 -3.19 24.95 5.01
CA ASP A 141 -3.24 26.41 5.14
C ASP A 141 -4.66 26.98 5.06
N ASP A 142 -5.55 26.28 4.35
CA ASP A 142 -6.94 26.62 4.16
C ASP A 142 -7.84 25.58 4.85
N GLY A 143 -8.43 25.98 5.98
CA GLY A 143 -9.30 25.09 6.75
C GLY A 143 -10.47 24.50 5.95
N GLU A 144 -10.89 25.16 4.86
CA GLU A 144 -11.90 24.64 3.94
C GLU A 144 -11.39 23.44 3.12
N SER A 145 -10.21 23.55 2.48
CA SER A 145 -9.68 22.43 1.67
C SER A 145 -9.23 21.28 2.54
N LEU A 146 -8.69 21.54 3.74
CA LEU A 146 -8.40 20.48 4.71
C LEU A 146 -9.68 19.74 5.13
N ALA A 147 -10.77 20.45 5.41
CA ALA A 147 -12.05 19.82 5.75
C ALA A 147 -12.63 19.00 4.59
N GLN A 148 -12.54 19.52 3.36
CA GLN A 148 -12.94 18.77 2.16
C GLN A 148 -12.11 17.49 1.98
N PHE A 149 -10.80 17.57 2.22
CA PHE A 149 -9.92 16.41 2.15
C PHE A 149 -10.21 15.38 3.23
N GLN A 150 -10.48 15.81 4.47
CA GLN A 150 -10.92 14.92 5.55
C GLN A 150 -12.24 14.22 5.19
N GLU A 151 -13.20 14.95 4.63
CA GLU A 151 -14.46 14.37 4.15
C GLU A 151 -14.22 13.34 3.04
N MET A 152 -13.27 13.59 2.14
CA MET A 152 -12.88 12.63 1.09
C MET A 152 -12.23 11.37 1.68
N LEU A 153 -11.33 11.51 2.66
CA LEU A 153 -10.69 10.36 3.32
C LEU A 153 -11.73 9.49 4.03
N MET A 154 -12.67 10.10 4.75
CA MET A 154 -13.75 9.39 5.46
C MET A 154 -14.72 8.63 4.55
N LYS A 155 -14.66 8.83 3.22
CA LYS A 155 -15.44 8.04 2.25
C LYS A 155 -14.79 6.70 1.88
N THR A 156 -13.56 6.46 2.34
CA THR A 156 -12.86 5.19 2.12
C THR A 156 -13.07 4.25 3.30
N GLU A 157 -13.39 2.97 3.03
CA GLU A 157 -13.72 1.97 4.06
C GLU A 157 -12.62 1.84 5.13
N VAL A 158 -11.36 1.75 4.69
CA VAL A 158 -10.20 1.66 5.59
C VAL A 158 -10.14 2.81 6.60
N ILE A 159 -10.55 4.02 6.21
CA ILE A 159 -10.53 5.19 7.10
C ILE A 159 -11.80 5.28 7.93
N SER A 160 -12.97 5.04 7.32
CA SER A 160 -14.25 5.10 8.02
C SER A 160 -14.37 4.06 9.13
N ASP A 161 -13.84 2.85 8.88
CA ASP A 161 -13.93 1.73 9.82
C ASP A 161 -12.91 1.87 10.97
N ASN A 162 -11.90 2.71 10.78
CA ASN A 162 -10.85 3.01 11.73
C ASN A 162 -10.89 4.49 12.19
N ASP A 163 -12.08 5.09 12.24
CA ASP A 163 -12.26 6.52 12.54
C ASP A 163 -11.67 6.93 13.91
N TYR A 164 -11.66 6.00 14.86
CA TYR A 164 -11.09 6.14 16.19
C TYR A 164 -9.59 6.52 16.15
N MET A 165 -8.86 6.16 15.09
CA MET A 165 -7.44 6.53 14.90
C MET A 165 -7.24 8.05 14.76
N PHE A 166 -8.29 8.77 14.40
CA PHE A 166 -8.27 10.23 14.17
C PHE A 166 -8.99 11.01 15.27
N GLN A 167 -9.55 10.31 16.27
CA GLN A 167 -10.24 10.89 17.42
C GLN A 167 -9.24 11.06 18.59
N GLY A 168 -8.28 11.97 18.44
CA GLY A 168 -7.23 12.27 19.44
C GLY A 168 -6.51 13.57 19.13
N GLU A 169 -6.06 14.29 20.17
CA GLU A 169 -5.64 15.71 20.21
C GLU A 169 -4.72 16.23 19.08
#